data_AF-A0A1H3JE21-F1
#
_entry.id   AF-A0A1H3JE21-F1
#
_cell.length_a   1.000
_cell.length_b   1.000
_cell.length_c   1.000
_cell.angle_alpha   90.00
_cell.angle_beta   90.00
_cell.angle_gamma   90.00
#
_symmetry.space_group_name_H-M   'P 1'
#
loop_
_entity.id
_entity.type
_entity.pdbx_description
1 polymer ?
#
loop_
_entity_poly.entity_id
_entity_poly.type
_entity_poly.pdbx_seq_one_letter_code
_entity_poly.pdbx_strand_id
1 'polypeptide(L)'
;MTNKDRENILSKYNMLSSWMLWDDNLPKDKINWEKVKTNCVFVALNPSDEAPGKWLSFHKSGSKGDANLRAAFEGSKYEGCYVTDLIKYKDLECHEVFKTAKSNLVKIEMAKNPQIYKRNVDALKEELGCFDEDLTIFVFGENAYNMIAYNPDISCAYKVVRISHFSPPSKYAMTSKEYISQIKKELKI
;
A
#
# COMPACT_ATOMS: atom_id res chain seq x y z
N MET A 1 10.59 8.96 -12.37
CA MET A 1 9.38 8.50 -13.13
C MET A 1 9.21 9.27 -14.46
N THR A 2 9.09 8.56 -15.59
CA THR A 2 8.87 9.13 -16.93
C THR A 2 7.37 9.34 -17.25
N ASN A 3 7.03 10.00 -18.37
CA ASN A 3 5.64 10.11 -18.83
C ASN A 3 5.01 8.74 -19.11
N LYS A 4 5.78 7.82 -19.70
CA LYS A 4 5.35 6.45 -19.96
C LYS A 4 5.02 5.70 -18.65
N ASP A 5 5.84 5.91 -17.62
CA ASP A 5 5.60 5.30 -16.31
C ASP A 5 4.33 5.85 -15.67
N ARG A 6 4.07 7.17 -15.79
CA ARG A 6 2.81 7.77 -15.36
C ARG A 6 1.61 7.17 -16.08
N GLU A 7 1.69 6.99 -17.39
CA GLU A 7 0.64 6.33 -18.18
C GLU A 7 0.39 4.88 -17.75
N ASN A 8 1.45 4.12 -17.46
CA ASN A 8 1.35 2.77 -16.94
C ASN A 8 0.63 2.73 -15.59
N ILE A 9 1.05 3.59 -14.64
CA ILE A 9 0.39 3.74 -13.34
C ILE A 9 -1.08 4.09 -13.55
N LEU A 10 -1.35 5.08 -14.40
CA LEU A 10 -2.70 5.59 -14.65
C LEU A 10 -3.65 4.56 -15.26
N SER A 11 -3.14 3.63 -16.06
CA SER A 11 -3.94 2.66 -16.81
C SER A 11 -4.08 1.31 -16.12
N LYS A 12 -3.03 0.82 -15.43
CA LYS A 12 -2.98 -0.55 -14.91
C LYS A 12 -3.30 -0.68 -13.43
N TYR A 13 -2.89 0.28 -12.61
CA TYR A 13 -2.85 0.08 -11.15
C TYR A 13 -3.87 0.93 -10.38
N ASN A 14 -4.67 1.72 -11.09
CA ASN A 14 -5.52 2.75 -10.51
C ASN A 14 -6.68 2.26 -9.62
N MET A 15 -7.03 0.96 -9.65
CA MET A 15 -8.18 0.42 -8.93
C MET A 15 -7.88 -0.01 -7.50
N LEU A 16 -6.62 -0.34 -7.18
CA LEU A 16 -6.18 -0.84 -5.87
C LEU A 16 -4.99 -0.08 -5.30
N SER A 17 -4.76 1.11 -5.81
CA SER A 17 -3.71 1.99 -5.33
C SER A 17 -4.23 3.41 -5.20
N SER A 18 -3.46 4.23 -4.51
CA SER A 18 -3.68 5.66 -4.43
C SER A 18 -2.36 6.35 -4.05
N TRP A 19 -2.47 7.59 -3.60
CA TRP A 19 -1.39 8.42 -3.13
C TRP A 19 -1.72 8.86 -1.70
N MET A 20 -0.72 9.01 -0.84
CA MET A 20 -0.85 9.60 0.50
C MET A 20 -1.08 11.11 0.38
N LEU A 21 -2.14 11.50 -0.30
CA LEU A 21 -2.44 12.86 -0.69
C LEU A 21 -3.92 13.14 -0.43
N TRP A 22 -4.19 14.17 0.35
CA TRP A 22 -5.55 14.65 0.64
C TRP A 22 -5.63 16.08 0.13
N ASP A 23 -6.19 16.26 -1.07
CA ASP A 23 -6.43 17.57 -1.64
C ASP A 23 -7.95 17.81 -1.69
N ASP A 24 -8.47 18.49 -0.68
CA ASP A 24 -9.91 18.75 -0.56
C ASP A 24 -10.45 19.65 -1.70
N ASN A 25 -9.56 20.26 -2.52
CA ASN A 25 -9.93 21.06 -3.68
C ASN A 25 -9.96 20.24 -4.99
N LEU A 26 -9.50 18.99 -4.98
CA LEU A 26 -9.51 18.11 -6.14
C LEU A 26 -10.47 16.94 -5.91
N PRO A 27 -11.14 16.44 -6.97
CA PRO A 27 -11.82 15.16 -6.89
C PRO A 27 -10.86 14.05 -6.45
N LYS A 28 -11.32 13.15 -5.57
CA LYS A 28 -10.49 12.06 -5.02
C LYS A 28 -9.94 11.09 -6.07
N ASP A 29 -10.53 11.06 -7.27
CA ASP A 29 -10.08 10.28 -8.42
C ASP A 29 -9.12 11.05 -9.35
N LYS A 30 -8.63 12.21 -8.91
CA LYS A 30 -7.63 13.03 -9.60
C LYS A 30 -6.34 13.10 -8.79
N ILE A 31 -5.22 13.27 -9.49
CA ILE A 31 -3.88 13.31 -8.89
C ILE A 31 -3.28 14.68 -9.14
N ASN A 32 -2.81 15.34 -8.08
CA ASN A 32 -1.95 16.51 -8.20
C ASN A 32 -0.50 16.07 -8.38
N TRP A 33 -0.05 15.98 -9.64
CA TRP A 33 1.28 15.49 -9.99
C TRP A 33 2.44 16.32 -9.44
N GLU A 34 2.20 17.59 -9.06
CA GLU A 34 3.24 18.45 -8.48
C GLU A 34 3.60 18.04 -7.04
N LYS A 35 2.68 17.36 -6.35
CA LYS A 35 2.87 16.86 -4.98
C LYS A 35 3.31 15.39 -4.93
N VAL A 36 3.27 14.69 -6.05
CA VAL A 36 3.60 13.26 -6.13
C VAL A 36 5.08 13.02 -5.86
N LYS A 37 5.37 12.01 -5.04
CA LYS A 37 6.73 11.55 -4.73
C LYS A 37 6.98 10.18 -5.32
N THR A 38 8.16 10.02 -5.91
CA THR A 38 8.52 8.82 -6.68
C THR A 38 9.65 8.00 -6.07
N ASN A 39 10.23 8.47 -4.96
CA ASN A 39 11.30 7.79 -4.22
C ASN A 39 10.78 6.98 -3.01
N CYS A 40 9.46 6.91 -2.82
CA CYS A 40 8.81 6.20 -1.74
C CYS A 40 7.51 5.54 -2.21
N VAL A 41 7.32 4.27 -1.86
CA VAL A 41 6.07 3.53 -2.03
C VAL A 41 5.70 2.86 -0.73
N PHE A 42 4.42 2.95 -0.36
CA PHE A 42 3.85 2.24 0.77
C PHE A 42 3.07 1.01 0.29
N VAL A 43 3.31 -0.14 0.91
CA VAL A 43 2.69 -1.41 0.50
C VAL A 43 2.00 -2.05 1.70
N ALA A 44 0.71 -2.34 1.56
CA ALA A 44 -0.04 -3.16 2.51
C ALA A 44 -0.21 -4.60 1.97
N LEU A 45 -0.92 -5.45 2.69
CA LEU A 45 -1.07 -6.86 2.32
C LEU A 45 -2.12 -7.06 1.23
N ASN A 46 -3.35 -6.65 1.53
CA ASN A 46 -4.53 -6.87 0.71
C ASN A 46 -5.58 -5.81 1.03
N PRO A 47 -6.39 -5.40 0.03
CA PRO A 47 -7.49 -4.48 0.28
C PRO A 47 -8.57 -5.14 1.14
N SER A 48 -9.24 -4.32 1.94
CA SER A 48 -10.36 -4.73 2.80
C SER A 48 -11.73 -4.58 2.14
N ASP A 49 -11.81 -3.90 1.01
CA ASP A 49 -13.04 -3.66 0.25
C ASP A 49 -12.84 -4.10 -1.20
N GLU A 50 -13.91 -4.60 -1.82
CA GLU A 50 -13.92 -4.88 -3.26
C GLU A 50 -13.91 -3.54 -4.03
N ALA A 51 -12.94 -3.37 -4.92
CA ALA A 51 -12.87 -2.28 -5.91
C ALA A 51 -13.24 -0.89 -5.35
N PRO A 52 -12.39 -0.27 -4.50
CA PRO A 52 -12.68 1.02 -3.87
C PRO A 52 -12.97 2.15 -4.89
N GLY A 53 -12.55 1.95 -6.15
CA GLY A 53 -12.67 2.89 -7.25
C GLY A 53 -11.32 3.52 -7.59
N LYS A 54 -11.29 4.24 -8.69
CA LYS A 54 -10.07 4.84 -9.24
C LYS A 54 -9.41 5.79 -8.23
N TRP A 55 -8.21 5.45 -7.76
CA TRP A 55 -7.43 6.15 -6.74
C TRP A 55 -8.08 6.26 -5.36
N LEU A 56 -9.09 5.45 -5.07
CA LEU A 56 -9.82 5.53 -3.81
C LEU A 56 -9.34 4.51 -2.77
N SER A 57 -8.38 3.65 -3.14
CA SER A 57 -7.75 2.76 -2.15
C SER A 57 -7.14 3.58 -1.02
N PHE A 58 -7.32 3.16 0.23
CA PHE A 58 -6.92 3.88 1.45
C PHE A 58 -7.65 5.21 1.73
N HIS A 59 -8.55 5.68 0.86
CA HIS A 59 -9.28 6.97 0.95
C HIS A 59 -10.79 6.82 1.19
N LYS A 60 -11.22 5.69 1.77
CA LYS A 60 -12.63 5.45 2.08
C LYS A 60 -13.13 6.50 3.07
N SER A 61 -13.91 7.43 2.55
CA SER A 61 -14.43 8.58 3.31
C SER A 61 -15.15 8.13 4.56
N GLY A 62 -14.82 8.74 5.70
CA GLY A 62 -15.40 8.41 7.00
C GLY A 62 -14.87 7.12 7.63
N SER A 63 -13.93 6.42 6.99
CA SER A 63 -13.25 5.28 7.60
C SER A 63 -12.18 5.74 8.59
N LYS A 64 -11.98 4.96 9.66
CA LYS A 64 -10.89 5.21 10.61
C LYS A 64 -9.51 5.05 9.97
N GLY A 65 -9.38 4.20 8.96
CA GLY A 65 -8.12 3.99 8.23
C GLY A 65 -7.69 5.24 7.49
N ASP A 66 -8.58 5.82 6.68
CA ASP A 66 -8.37 7.08 5.95
C ASP A 66 -8.00 8.21 6.92
N ALA A 67 -8.83 8.43 7.96
CA ALA A 67 -8.58 9.48 8.96
C ALA A 67 -7.22 9.34 9.67
N ASN A 68 -6.83 8.10 9.99
CA ASN A 68 -5.55 7.82 10.65
C ASN A 68 -4.35 8.03 9.72
N LEU A 69 -4.47 7.62 8.45
CA LEU A 69 -3.43 7.85 7.45
C LEU A 69 -3.27 9.34 7.18
N ARG A 70 -4.37 10.07 6.96
CA ARG A 70 -4.35 11.53 6.80
C ARG A 70 -3.64 12.19 7.97
N ALA A 71 -4.06 11.90 9.20
CA ALA A 71 -3.46 12.49 10.41
C ALA A 71 -1.98 12.11 10.64
N ALA A 72 -1.52 10.99 10.08
CA ALA A 72 -0.12 10.56 10.18
C ALA A 72 0.77 11.19 9.10
N PHE A 73 0.23 11.40 7.89
CA PHE A 73 1.03 11.69 6.69
C PHE A 73 0.83 13.10 6.10
N GLU A 74 -0.32 13.74 6.31
CA GLU A 74 -0.59 15.11 5.82
C GLU A 74 0.42 16.11 6.41
N GLY A 75 1.04 16.92 5.55
CA GLY A 75 2.11 17.85 5.89
C GLY A 75 3.47 17.21 6.16
N SER A 76 3.58 15.87 6.10
CA SER A 76 4.84 15.17 6.33
C SER A 76 5.69 15.08 5.05
N LYS A 77 6.97 14.70 5.19
CA LYS A 77 7.83 14.41 4.04
C LYS A 77 7.38 13.22 3.18
N TYR A 78 6.37 12.45 3.62
CA TYR A 78 5.81 11.32 2.87
C TYR A 78 4.42 11.63 2.29
N GLU A 79 3.89 12.85 2.47
CA GLU A 79 2.72 13.29 1.72
C GLU A 79 3.01 13.19 0.22
N GLY A 80 2.07 12.63 -0.54
CA GLY A 80 2.21 12.40 -1.98
C GLY A 80 2.98 11.15 -2.38
N CYS A 81 3.47 10.32 -1.43
CA CYS A 81 4.00 8.99 -1.77
C CYS A 81 2.88 8.06 -2.28
N TYR A 82 3.24 7.13 -3.15
CA TYR A 82 2.29 6.12 -3.65
C TYR A 82 1.94 5.10 -2.58
N VAL A 83 0.73 4.55 -2.61
CA VAL A 83 0.28 3.47 -1.72
C VAL A 83 -0.49 2.40 -2.49
N THR A 84 -0.15 1.13 -2.26
CA THR A 84 -0.71 -0.03 -2.97
C THR A 84 -0.73 -1.26 -2.04
N ASP A 85 -1.21 -2.39 -2.53
CA ASP A 85 -1.26 -3.67 -1.83
C ASP A 85 -0.39 -4.72 -2.54
N LEU A 86 0.15 -5.71 -1.82
CA LEU A 86 0.81 -6.85 -2.44
C LEU A 86 -0.18 -7.65 -3.30
N ILE A 87 -1.39 -7.89 -2.79
CA ILE A 87 -2.41 -8.66 -3.50
C ILE A 87 -3.14 -7.79 -4.52
N LYS A 88 -3.17 -8.26 -5.76
CA LYS A 88 -3.73 -7.55 -6.92
C LYS A 88 -5.11 -8.04 -7.32
N TYR A 89 -5.82 -7.18 -8.05
CA TYR A 89 -7.25 -7.31 -8.37
C TYR A 89 -7.64 -8.65 -8.98
N LYS A 90 -6.82 -9.14 -9.92
CA LYS A 90 -7.07 -10.41 -10.62
C LYS A 90 -7.20 -11.61 -9.67
N ASP A 91 -6.46 -11.64 -8.56
CA ASP A 91 -6.53 -12.75 -7.61
C ASP A 91 -7.55 -12.49 -6.49
N LEU A 92 -7.95 -11.23 -6.24
CA LEU A 92 -9.04 -10.90 -5.30
C LEU A 92 -10.40 -11.43 -5.78
N GLU A 93 -10.67 -11.34 -7.09
CA GLU A 93 -11.92 -11.84 -7.65
C GLU A 93 -12.03 -13.37 -7.57
N CYS A 94 -10.90 -14.08 -7.59
CA CYS A 94 -10.87 -15.54 -7.64
C CYS A 94 -10.73 -16.22 -6.27
N HIS A 95 -10.34 -15.48 -5.23
CA HIS A 95 -9.99 -16.06 -3.93
C HIS A 95 -10.55 -15.24 -2.76
N GLU A 96 -11.67 -15.69 -2.20
CA GLU A 96 -12.35 -15.06 -1.05
C GLU A 96 -11.43 -14.84 0.17
N VAL A 97 -10.45 -15.73 0.37
CA VAL A 97 -9.46 -15.60 1.44
C VAL A 97 -8.61 -14.33 1.35
N PHE A 98 -8.48 -13.72 0.16
CA PHE A 98 -7.75 -12.46 0.02
C PHE A 98 -8.58 -11.22 0.31
N LYS A 99 -9.89 -11.37 0.51
CA LYS A 99 -10.78 -10.27 0.95
C LYS A 99 -10.85 -10.15 2.48
N THR A 100 -10.16 -11.03 3.21
CA THR A 100 -10.20 -11.06 4.67
C THR A 100 -9.23 -10.05 5.29
N ALA A 101 -9.59 -9.47 6.44
CA ALA A 101 -8.67 -8.70 7.28
C ALA A 101 -7.68 -9.58 8.07
N LYS A 102 -7.83 -10.91 8.01
CA LYS A 102 -6.99 -11.89 8.75
C LYS A 102 -5.72 -12.22 7.96
N SER A 103 -4.68 -11.40 8.13
CA SER A 103 -3.40 -11.56 7.41
C SER A 103 -2.75 -12.95 7.53
N ASN A 104 -2.97 -13.68 8.64
CA ASN A 104 -2.47 -15.05 8.78
C ASN A 104 -3.13 -16.04 7.81
N LEU A 105 -4.42 -15.87 7.49
CA LEU A 105 -5.11 -16.72 6.51
C LEU A 105 -4.57 -16.46 5.11
N VAL A 106 -4.36 -15.19 4.77
CA VAL A 106 -3.72 -14.78 3.51
C VAL A 106 -2.33 -15.40 3.38
N LYS A 107 -1.51 -15.31 4.42
CA LYS A 107 -0.16 -15.91 4.45
C LYS A 107 -0.22 -17.43 4.22
N ILE A 108 -1.14 -18.13 4.89
CA ILE A 108 -1.31 -19.57 4.72
C ILE A 108 -1.75 -19.91 3.29
N GLU A 109 -2.68 -19.16 2.72
CA GLU A 109 -3.13 -19.38 1.34
C GLU A 109 -1.98 -19.22 0.34
N MET A 110 -1.18 -18.16 0.50
CA MET A 110 -0.02 -17.89 -0.35
C MET A 110 1.04 -18.98 -0.25
N ALA A 111 1.25 -19.55 0.94
CA ALA A 111 2.14 -20.68 1.13
C ALA A 111 1.63 -21.97 0.46
N LYS A 112 0.31 -22.19 0.43
CA LYS A 112 -0.32 -23.33 -0.27
C LYS A 112 -0.33 -23.15 -1.79
N ASN A 113 -0.33 -21.91 -2.26
CA ASN A 113 -0.44 -21.56 -3.68
C ASN A 113 0.71 -20.66 -4.14
N PRO A 114 1.96 -21.17 -4.19
CA PRO A 114 3.14 -20.35 -4.48
C PRO A 114 3.08 -19.65 -5.84
N GLN A 115 2.37 -20.21 -6.81
CA GLN A 115 2.09 -19.58 -8.10
C GLN A 115 1.28 -18.29 -7.99
N ILE A 116 0.31 -18.21 -7.06
CA ILE A 116 -0.46 -16.98 -6.82
C ILE A 116 0.45 -15.93 -6.20
N TYR A 117 1.21 -16.33 -5.18
CA TYR A 117 2.18 -15.45 -4.54
C TYR A 117 3.18 -14.89 -5.57
N LYS A 118 3.75 -15.75 -6.41
CA LYS A 118 4.68 -15.34 -7.46
C LYS A 118 4.05 -14.32 -8.42
N ARG A 119 2.83 -14.55 -8.91
CA ARG A 119 2.16 -13.59 -9.81
C ARG A 119 1.94 -12.22 -9.17
N ASN A 120 1.58 -12.19 -7.88
CA ASN A 120 1.39 -10.93 -7.14
C ASN A 120 2.72 -10.20 -6.92
N VAL A 121 3.80 -10.92 -6.62
CA VAL A 121 5.15 -10.34 -6.53
C VAL A 121 5.61 -9.82 -7.89
N ASP A 122 5.42 -10.57 -8.97
CA ASP A 122 5.80 -10.15 -10.32
C ASP A 122 5.03 -8.87 -10.73
N ALA A 123 3.73 -8.82 -10.43
CA ALA A 123 2.90 -7.63 -10.69
C ALA A 123 3.32 -6.42 -9.84
N LEU A 124 3.63 -6.62 -8.56
CA LEU A 124 4.15 -5.56 -7.70
C LEU A 124 5.52 -5.08 -8.20
N LYS A 125 6.41 -5.98 -8.64
CA LYS A 125 7.70 -5.61 -9.20
C LYS A 125 7.57 -4.76 -10.47
N GLU A 126 6.65 -5.12 -11.37
CA GLU A 126 6.35 -4.31 -12.56
C GLU A 126 5.87 -2.91 -12.18
N GLU A 127 4.96 -2.81 -11.19
CA GLU A 127 4.43 -1.53 -10.68
C GLU A 127 5.54 -0.68 -10.05
N LEU A 128 6.40 -1.27 -9.20
CA LEU A 128 7.54 -0.59 -8.57
C LEU A 128 8.59 -0.14 -9.60
N GLY A 129 8.69 -0.82 -10.74
CA GLY A 129 9.56 -0.42 -11.86
C GLY A 129 9.19 0.92 -12.51
N CYS A 130 8.02 1.49 -12.20
CA CYS A 130 7.61 2.82 -12.65
C CYS A 130 8.21 3.97 -11.80
N PHE A 131 8.82 3.64 -10.66
CA PHE A 131 9.33 4.60 -9.67
C PHE A 131 10.84 4.82 -9.79
N ASP A 132 11.40 5.66 -8.93
CA ASP A 132 12.82 6.02 -9.02
C ASP A 132 13.75 4.86 -8.61
N GLU A 133 14.99 4.86 -9.09
CA GLU A 133 15.94 3.76 -8.86
C GLU A 133 16.33 3.60 -7.38
N ASP A 134 16.32 4.69 -6.60
CA ASP A 134 16.63 4.70 -5.17
C ASP A 134 15.39 4.51 -4.26
N LEU A 135 14.31 3.98 -4.83
CA LEU A 135 13.03 3.75 -4.16
C LEU A 135 13.18 3.01 -2.82
N THR A 136 12.59 3.59 -1.78
CA THR A 136 12.33 2.90 -0.51
C THR A 136 10.88 2.41 -0.43
N ILE A 137 10.72 1.12 -0.13
CA ILE A 137 9.42 0.48 0.07
C ILE A 137 9.12 0.43 1.58
N PHE A 138 8.07 1.10 2.00
CA PHE A 138 7.56 1.02 3.37
C PHE A 138 6.41 0.02 3.43
N VAL A 139 6.53 -1.03 4.23
CA VAL A 139 5.55 -2.12 4.28
C VAL A 139 4.75 -2.10 5.56
N PHE A 140 3.44 -2.00 5.45
CA PHE A 140 2.51 -2.03 6.58
C PHE A 140 2.37 -3.43 7.16
N GLY A 141 2.89 -3.62 8.37
CA GLY A 141 2.66 -4.83 9.17
C GLY A 141 3.62 -5.98 8.87
N GLU A 142 3.70 -6.89 9.83
CA GLU A 142 4.70 -7.96 9.87
C GLU A 142 4.51 -9.01 8.75
N ASN A 143 3.28 -9.43 8.50
CA ASN A 143 3.01 -10.48 7.50
C ASN A 143 3.31 -10.00 6.08
N ALA A 144 2.88 -8.80 5.70
CA ALA A 144 3.23 -8.20 4.42
C ALA A 144 4.75 -8.01 4.30
N TYR A 145 5.39 -7.48 5.36
CA TYR A 145 6.83 -7.27 5.37
C TYR A 145 7.60 -8.56 5.13
N ASN A 146 7.27 -9.63 5.85
CA ASN A 146 7.95 -10.92 5.67
C ASN A 146 7.75 -11.49 4.27
N MET A 147 6.56 -11.32 3.68
CA MET A 147 6.29 -11.76 2.31
C MET A 147 7.04 -10.95 1.25
N ILE A 148 7.36 -9.68 1.51
CA ILE A 148 8.02 -8.80 0.54
C ILE A 148 9.54 -8.80 0.75
N ALA A 149 10.01 -8.58 1.98
CA ALA A 149 11.42 -8.41 2.32
C ALA A 149 12.24 -9.71 2.18
N TYR A 150 11.61 -10.89 2.31
CA TYR A 150 12.28 -12.17 2.07
C TYR A 150 12.13 -12.66 0.63
N ASN A 151 11.48 -11.90 -0.26
CA ASN A 151 11.47 -12.21 -1.68
C ASN A 151 12.70 -11.62 -2.37
N PRO A 152 13.61 -12.44 -2.95
CA PRO A 152 14.84 -11.95 -3.55
C PRO A 152 14.61 -11.05 -4.78
N ASP A 153 13.49 -11.20 -5.50
CA ASP A 153 13.17 -10.35 -6.64
C ASP A 153 12.89 -8.90 -6.24
N ILE A 154 12.52 -8.67 -4.97
CA ILE A 154 12.26 -7.33 -4.41
C ILE A 154 13.44 -6.88 -3.55
N SER A 155 13.91 -7.71 -2.61
CA SER A 155 14.88 -7.29 -1.60
C SER A 155 16.29 -7.06 -2.15
N CYS A 156 16.63 -7.65 -3.29
CA CYS A 156 17.88 -7.34 -3.99
C CYS A 156 17.82 -6.01 -4.75
N ALA A 157 16.63 -5.55 -5.14
CA ALA A 157 16.44 -4.35 -5.95
C ALA A 157 16.08 -3.11 -5.13
N TYR A 158 15.40 -3.30 -4.00
CA TYR A 158 14.81 -2.20 -3.24
C TYR A 158 15.12 -2.29 -1.76
N LYS A 159 15.24 -1.11 -1.13
CA LYS A 159 15.25 -1.01 0.33
C LYS A 159 13.85 -1.24 0.87
N VAL A 160 13.66 -2.28 1.67
CA VAL A 160 12.36 -2.61 2.29
C VAL A 160 12.39 -2.32 3.79
N VAL A 161 11.47 -1.47 4.26
CA VAL A 161 11.35 -1.05 5.66
C VAL A 161 9.98 -1.41 6.19
N ARG A 162 9.92 -2.13 7.32
CA ARG A 162 8.65 -2.41 8.00
C ARG A 162 8.17 -1.18 8.76
N ILE A 163 6.87 -0.93 8.70
CA ILE A 163 6.16 0.03 9.57
C ILE A 163 4.92 -0.62 10.19
N SER A 164 4.42 0.01 11.23
CA SER A 164 3.20 -0.41 11.93
C SER A 164 1.97 -0.31 11.03
N HIS A 165 1.07 -1.29 11.13
CA HIS A 165 -0.20 -1.31 10.39
C HIS A 165 -1.36 -1.03 11.33
N PHE A 166 -2.32 -0.21 10.90
CA PHE A 166 -3.55 -0.01 11.62
C PHE A 166 -4.53 -1.15 11.34
N SER A 167 -4.84 -1.97 12.35
CA SER A 167 -5.78 -3.09 12.24
C SER A 167 -6.98 -2.89 13.18
N PRO A 168 -8.12 -2.35 12.70
CA PRO A 168 -9.33 -2.18 13.50
C PRO A 168 -10.20 -3.45 13.53
N PRO A 169 -11.05 -3.65 14.57
CA PRO A 169 -10.72 -3.70 16.00
C PRO A 169 -10.44 -5.14 16.46
N SER A 170 -9.33 -5.32 17.19
CA SER A 170 -9.06 -6.51 18.02
C SER A 170 -8.70 -6.05 19.44
N LYS A 171 -8.74 -6.94 20.44
CA LYS A 171 -8.34 -6.62 21.82
C LYS A 171 -6.88 -6.14 21.99
N TYR A 172 -6.07 -6.29 20.93
CA TYR A 172 -4.67 -5.87 20.88
C TYR A 172 -4.43 -4.76 19.85
N ALA A 173 -5.49 -4.21 19.26
CA ALA A 173 -5.37 -3.15 18.27
C ALA A 173 -4.97 -1.83 18.93
N MET A 174 -4.02 -1.13 18.33
CA MET A 174 -3.69 0.25 18.69
C MET A 174 -4.93 1.14 18.52
N THR A 175 -5.11 2.07 19.45
CA THR A 175 -5.98 3.23 19.22
C THR A 175 -5.44 4.07 18.07
N SER A 176 -6.29 4.91 17.46
CA SER A 176 -5.85 5.87 16.45
C SER A 176 -4.68 6.73 16.92
N LYS A 177 -4.72 7.21 18.17
CA LYS A 177 -3.65 8.05 18.74
C LYS A 177 -2.33 7.29 18.86
N GLU A 178 -2.36 6.05 19.34
CA GLU A 178 -1.17 5.20 19.44
C GLU A 178 -0.60 4.87 18.08
N TYR A 179 -1.45 4.50 17.11
CA TYR A 179 -1.03 4.22 15.74
C TYR A 179 -0.34 5.44 15.11
N ILE A 180 -0.97 6.62 15.17
CA ILE A 180 -0.41 7.85 14.60
C ILE A 180 0.94 8.17 15.27
N SER A 181 1.02 8.10 16.61
CA SER A 181 2.26 8.32 17.36
C SER A 181 3.36 7.34 16.95
N GLN A 182 3.02 6.06 16.79
CA GLN A 182 3.95 5.01 16.41
C GLN A 182 4.49 5.23 14.98
N ILE A 183 3.62 5.55 14.01
CA ILE A 183 4.04 5.89 12.64
C ILE A 183 5.00 7.07 12.64
N LYS A 184 4.65 8.15 13.36
CA LYS A 184 5.49 9.35 13.49
C LYS A 184 6.87 9.03 14.04
N LYS A 185 6.94 8.18 15.08
CA LYS A 185 8.19 7.68 15.65
C LYS A 185 9.01 6.83 14.66
N GLU A 186 8.39 5.86 14.01
CA GLU A 186 9.07 4.95 13.06
C GLU A 186 9.62 5.69 11.85
N LEU A 187 8.88 6.69 11.37
CA LEU A 187 9.20 7.45 10.17
C LEU A 187 9.98 8.75 10.43
N LYS A 188 10.12 9.13 11.72
CA LYS A 188 10.76 10.36 12.20
C LYS A 188 10.11 11.61 11.59
N ILE A 189 8.80 11.75 11.78
CA ILE A 189 7.94 12.85 11.30
C ILE A 189 7.01 13.36 12.41
#